data_AF-A0AAD5GK88-F1
#
_entry.id   AF-A0AAD5GK88-F1
#
_cell.length_a   1.000
_cell.length_b   1.000
_cell.length_c   1.000
_cell.angle_alpha   90.00
_cell.angle_beta   90.00
_cell.angle_gamma   90.00
#
_symmetry.space_group_name_H-M   'P 1'
#
loop_
_entity.id
_entity.type
_entity.pdbx_description
1 polymer ?
#
loop_
_entity_poly.entity_id
_entity_poly.type
_entity_poly.pdbx_seq_one_letter_code
_entity_poly.pdbx_strand_id
1 'polypeptide(L)'
;MIVGNKSFADITHVIVDEVHERSLLGDFLLIILKNFIEKQSAQRTQQKLKVILMSATVDSQLFSHYFGDCPVIHAQGRTHPVTTHFLEDIHETIDYRLASDSPASLRSDTPKQKGAAVDNHRGKKNLVLSAWGDESVLSKGYSNPYYFAENYQTYSEQTQQNLKKLNEDVIDYDLLEDLICHVDETYPEGAILVFLPGVSEIHTLLDKLAASYQFRGAASEWLLPLHSSIASSEQKKVFLRPPDDIRKIIIATNIAETSITIDDVVYVIDCGKHKENRYNPRKKLSSMVEDWISRANARQRRGRAGRVKPGICFCLYTRHRFEKLMRPFQLPEMLRMPLVELCLQIKLLSLGRIMPFLQKVGAVEGDEELTPLGHHLAKLPVDVLIGKENKNLRNAVERAKLALLTDKSGGANDVDNGDRQSDHLIMMIAYKKWEKILRES
;
A
#
# COMPACT_ATOMS: atom_id res chain seq x y z
N MET A 1 -4.59 12.62 21.69
CA MET A 1 -5.21 11.90 22.82
C MET A 1 -4.20 11.55 23.92
N ILE A 2 -3.17 10.73 23.67
CA ILE A 2 -2.20 10.28 24.69
C ILE A 2 -1.37 11.44 25.30
N VAL A 3 -1.07 12.48 24.50
CA VAL A 3 -0.32 13.67 24.97
C VAL A 3 -1.08 14.47 26.04
N GLY A 4 -2.42 14.47 25.99
CA GLY A 4 -3.27 15.25 26.89
C GLY A 4 -3.80 14.47 28.09
N ASN A 5 -3.93 13.13 28.01
CA ASN A 5 -4.39 12.28 29.10
C ASN A 5 -3.49 11.03 29.22
N LYS A 6 -2.35 11.20 29.90
CA LYS A 6 -1.34 10.13 30.05
C LYS A 6 -1.82 8.97 30.93
N SER A 7 -2.89 9.16 31.72
CA SER A 7 -3.41 8.15 32.65
C SER A 7 -4.57 7.34 32.10
N PHE A 8 -5.13 7.70 30.92
CA PHE A 8 -6.35 7.09 30.39
C PHE A 8 -7.49 7.02 31.43
N ALA A 9 -7.51 7.90 32.44
CA ALA A 9 -8.36 7.74 33.64
C ALA A 9 -9.86 7.73 33.30
N ASP A 10 -10.24 8.46 32.26
CA ASP A 10 -11.65 8.60 31.83
C ASP A 10 -12.05 7.55 30.77
N ILE A 11 -11.13 6.66 30.38
CA ILE A 11 -11.34 5.68 29.32
C ILE A 11 -11.47 4.29 29.94
N THR A 12 -12.62 3.65 29.71
CA THR A 12 -12.88 2.28 30.22
C THR A 12 -12.45 1.20 29.22
N HIS A 13 -12.62 1.46 27.92
CA HIS A 13 -12.36 0.50 26.85
C HIS A 13 -11.63 1.19 25.69
N VAL A 14 -10.63 0.53 25.13
CA VAL A 14 -9.98 0.91 23.87
C VAL A 14 -10.17 -0.23 22.88
N ILE A 15 -10.73 0.09 21.72
CA ILE A 15 -10.87 -0.85 20.61
C ILE A 15 -9.85 -0.45 19.56
N VAL A 16 -8.97 -1.37 19.19
CA VAL A 16 -8.01 -1.20 18.10
C VAL A 16 -8.49 -2.07 16.95
N ASP A 17 -8.97 -1.41 15.90
CA ASP A 17 -9.47 -2.07 14.70
C ASP A 17 -8.35 -2.35 13.69
N GLU A 18 -8.58 -3.31 12.80
CA GLU A 18 -7.72 -3.66 11.67
C GLU A 18 -6.24 -3.89 12.04
N VAL A 19 -5.97 -4.52 13.19
CA VAL A 19 -4.59 -4.71 13.67
C VAL A 19 -3.71 -5.54 12.72
N HIS A 20 -4.33 -6.32 11.85
CA HIS A 20 -3.63 -7.11 10.83
C HIS A 20 -3.01 -6.28 9.70
N GLU A 21 -3.36 -5.00 9.55
CA GLU A 21 -2.69 -4.11 8.60
C GLU A 21 -1.24 -3.81 9.01
N ARG A 22 -0.90 -4.02 10.30
CA ARG A 22 0.46 -3.85 10.84
C ARG A 22 1.07 -2.48 10.48
N SER A 23 0.25 -1.44 10.59
CA SER A 23 0.67 -0.06 10.37
C SER A 23 1.66 0.40 11.46
N LEU A 24 2.53 1.35 11.12
CA LEU A 24 3.58 1.81 12.04
C LEU A 24 3.00 2.34 13.35
N LEU A 25 1.96 3.18 13.25
CA LEU A 25 1.29 3.78 14.41
C LEU A 25 0.39 2.78 15.15
N GLY A 26 -0.21 1.82 14.43
CA GLY A 26 -0.98 0.74 15.03
C GLY A 26 -0.10 -0.13 15.93
N ASP A 27 1.01 -0.65 15.40
CA ASP A 27 1.96 -1.44 16.18
C ASP A 27 2.54 -0.63 17.35
N PHE A 28 2.84 0.66 17.15
CA PHE A 28 3.29 1.54 18.23
C PHE A 28 2.25 1.69 19.35
N LEU A 29 0.98 1.87 18.99
CA LEU A 29 -0.12 1.96 19.94
C LEU A 29 -0.26 0.66 20.75
N LEU A 30 -0.15 -0.52 20.11
CA LEU A 30 -0.22 -1.81 20.80
C LEU A 30 0.85 -1.95 21.87
N ILE A 31 2.09 -1.50 21.60
CA ILE A 31 3.17 -1.51 22.58
C ILE A 31 2.84 -0.61 23.78
N ILE A 32 2.29 0.58 23.52
CA ILE A 32 1.88 1.50 24.59
C ILE A 32 0.79 0.87 25.46
N LEU A 33 -0.25 0.31 24.83
CA LEU A 33 -1.37 -0.32 25.52
C LEU A 33 -0.92 -1.50 26.37
N LYS A 34 -0.04 -2.37 25.85
CA LYS A 34 0.53 -3.49 26.61
C LYS A 34 1.26 -3.01 27.86
N ASN A 35 2.20 -2.07 27.70
CA ASN A 35 2.95 -1.52 28.85
C ASN A 35 2.01 -0.86 29.88
N PHE A 36 0.91 -0.26 29.43
CA PHE A 36 -0.08 0.36 30.30
C PHE A 36 -0.88 -0.68 31.09
N ILE A 37 -1.36 -1.74 30.44
CA ILE A 37 -2.04 -2.87 31.08
C ILE A 37 -1.13 -3.53 32.13
N GLU A 38 0.13 -3.78 31.80
CA GLU A 38 1.10 -4.38 32.72
C GLU A 38 1.31 -3.51 33.98
N LYS A 39 1.43 -2.19 33.81
CA LYS A 39 1.55 -1.24 34.94
C LYS A 39 0.30 -1.19 35.81
N GLN A 40 -0.89 -1.17 35.21
CA GLN A 40 -2.16 -1.22 35.94
C GLN A 40 -2.41 -2.58 36.61
N SER A 41 -1.80 -3.66 36.13
CA SER A 41 -1.84 -4.95 36.80
C SER A 41 -0.98 -4.95 38.07
N ALA A 42 0.19 -4.30 38.02
CA ALA A 42 1.12 -4.18 39.15
C ALA A 42 0.65 -3.19 40.23
N GLN A 43 0.03 -2.08 39.83
CA GLN A 43 -0.56 -1.09 40.73
C GLN A 43 -2.02 -1.49 40.96
N ARG A 44 -2.44 -1.85 42.18
CA ARG A 44 -3.84 -2.23 42.53
C ARG A 44 -4.82 -1.07 42.32
N THR A 45 -5.01 -0.68 41.07
CA THR A 45 -5.82 0.44 40.64
C THR A 45 -7.26 -0.02 40.54
N GLN A 46 -8.20 0.82 40.98
CA GLN A 46 -9.61 0.42 41.13
C GLN A 46 -10.36 0.34 39.79
N GLN A 47 -9.85 0.98 38.74
CA GLN A 47 -10.41 0.95 37.39
C GLN A 47 -9.36 0.45 36.40
N LYS A 48 -9.63 -0.74 35.83
CA LYS A 48 -8.75 -1.38 34.84
C LYS A 48 -9.21 -1.04 33.42
N LEU A 49 -8.28 -0.60 32.58
CA LEU A 49 -8.53 -0.41 31.16
C LEU A 49 -8.75 -1.77 30.49
N LYS A 50 -9.78 -1.87 29.63
CA LYS A 50 -9.96 -3.03 28.75
C LYS A 50 -9.50 -2.69 27.34
N VAL A 51 -8.75 -3.59 26.71
CA VAL A 51 -8.30 -3.44 25.32
C VAL A 51 -8.90 -4.57 24.50
N ILE A 52 -9.51 -4.21 23.37
CA ILE A 52 -10.11 -5.14 22.41
C ILE A 52 -9.37 -4.95 21.09
N LEU A 53 -8.84 -6.05 20.54
CA LEU A 53 -8.16 -6.06 19.24
C LEU A 53 -9.09 -6.70 18.22
N MET A 54 -9.33 -6.03 17.09
CA MET A 54 -10.14 -6.55 16.00
C MET A 54 -9.27 -6.79 14.77
N SER A 55 -9.45 -7.96 14.15
CA SER A 55 -8.69 -8.38 12.98
C SER A 55 -9.58 -9.18 12.04
N ALA A 56 -9.57 -8.84 10.75
CA ALA A 56 -10.23 -9.60 9.70
C ALA A 56 -9.43 -10.84 9.22
N THR A 57 -8.19 -11.06 9.69
CA THR A 57 -7.33 -12.16 9.20
C THR A 57 -7.01 -13.21 10.27
N VAL A 58 -6.58 -14.38 9.80
CA VAL A 58 -6.42 -15.63 10.58
C VAL A 58 -5.26 -15.58 11.59
N ASP A 59 -4.31 -14.65 11.47
CA ASP A 59 -3.18 -14.59 12.41
C ASP A 59 -3.54 -13.86 13.72
N SER A 60 -4.64 -14.27 14.35
CA SER A 60 -5.05 -13.79 15.69
C SER A 60 -4.15 -14.34 16.80
N GLN A 61 -3.45 -15.45 16.53
CA GLN A 61 -2.54 -16.11 17.47
C GLN A 61 -1.33 -15.23 17.79
N LEU A 62 -0.75 -14.56 16.80
CA LEU A 62 0.37 -13.64 17.03
C LEU A 62 0.01 -12.56 18.07
N PHE A 63 -1.15 -11.93 17.93
CA PHE A 63 -1.60 -10.88 18.85
C PHE A 63 -1.99 -11.45 20.22
N SER A 64 -2.65 -12.61 20.25
CA SER A 64 -2.98 -13.32 21.49
C SER A 64 -1.73 -13.58 22.32
N HIS A 65 -0.71 -14.19 21.71
CA HIS A 65 0.56 -14.49 22.36
C HIS A 65 1.28 -13.21 22.82
N TYR A 66 1.32 -12.18 21.98
CA TYR A 66 1.93 -10.89 22.34
C TYR A 66 1.28 -10.27 23.59
N PHE A 67 -0.03 -10.42 23.78
CA PHE A 67 -0.76 -9.94 24.95
C PHE A 67 -0.90 -10.99 26.08
N GLY A 68 -0.03 -12.00 26.12
CA GLY A 68 0.01 -13.00 27.20
C GLY A 68 -1.08 -14.07 27.08
N ASP A 69 -1.23 -14.61 25.86
CA ASP A 69 -2.22 -15.64 25.49
C ASP A 69 -3.66 -15.20 25.81
N CYS A 70 -3.99 -13.96 25.44
CA CYS A 70 -5.31 -13.41 25.72
C CYS A 70 -6.42 -14.15 24.95
N PRO A 71 -7.66 -14.21 25.48
CA PRO A 71 -8.76 -14.92 24.83
C PRO A 71 -9.03 -14.43 23.41
N VAL A 72 -9.20 -15.37 22.47
CA VAL A 72 -9.57 -15.08 21.09
C VAL A 72 -11.03 -15.50 20.86
N ILE A 73 -11.84 -14.56 20.40
CA ILE A 73 -13.23 -14.82 20.02
C ILE A 73 -13.33 -14.76 18.50
N HIS A 74 -13.78 -15.85 17.89
CA HIS A 74 -14.02 -15.89 16.45
C HIS A 74 -15.47 -15.51 16.16
N ALA A 75 -15.67 -14.33 15.58
CA ALA A 75 -16.95 -13.96 15.00
C ALA A 75 -17.05 -14.59 13.59
N GLN A 76 -17.92 -15.60 13.43
CA GLN A 76 -18.22 -16.13 12.10
C GLN A 76 -18.97 -15.06 11.29
N GLY A 77 -18.27 -14.43 10.35
CA GLY A 77 -18.89 -13.53 9.40
C GLY A 77 -19.91 -14.27 8.53
N ARG A 78 -21.04 -13.64 8.24
CA ARG A 78 -21.98 -14.09 7.21
C ARG A 78 -21.49 -13.60 5.86
N THR A 79 -20.46 -14.24 5.30
CA THR A 79 -20.06 -13.98 3.91
C THR A 79 -20.63 -15.08 3.02
N HIS A 80 -21.18 -14.68 1.88
CA HIS A 80 -21.61 -15.59 0.84
C HIS A 80 -20.38 -16.22 0.14
N PRO A 81 -20.54 -17.41 -0.47
CA PRO A 81 -19.45 -18.04 -1.19
C PRO A 81 -18.96 -17.14 -2.35
N VAL A 82 -17.64 -17.09 -2.54
CA VAL A 82 -17.02 -16.37 -3.65
C VAL A 82 -16.21 -17.36 -4.48
N THR A 83 -16.58 -17.50 -5.75
CA THR A 83 -15.82 -18.31 -6.72
C THR A 83 -14.58 -17.53 -7.17
N THR A 84 -13.46 -18.22 -7.36
CA THR A 84 -12.20 -17.60 -7.81
C THR A 84 -11.79 -18.17 -9.15
N HIS A 85 -11.55 -17.30 -10.13
CA HIS A 85 -10.95 -17.63 -11.42
C HIS A 85 -9.56 -17.01 -11.47
N PHE A 86 -8.53 -17.82 -11.69
CA PHE A 86 -7.16 -17.34 -11.91
C PHE A 86 -6.93 -16.99 -13.37
N LEU A 87 -5.77 -16.42 -13.70
CA LEU A 87 -5.48 -15.91 -15.04
C LEU A 87 -5.68 -16.95 -16.15
N GLU A 88 -5.27 -18.20 -15.89
CA GLU A 88 -5.49 -19.33 -16.79
C GLU A 88 -6.98 -19.64 -17.03
N ASP A 89 -7.82 -19.54 -15.99
CA ASP A 89 -9.26 -19.72 -16.09
C ASP A 89 -9.89 -18.56 -16.90
N ILE A 90 -9.41 -17.34 -16.70
CA ILE A 90 -9.88 -16.13 -17.39
C ILE A 90 -9.55 -16.21 -18.89
N HIS A 91 -8.30 -16.51 -19.23
CA HIS A 91 -7.86 -16.66 -20.63
C HIS A 91 -8.71 -17.69 -21.38
N GLU A 92 -9.01 -18.81 -20.74
CA GLU A 92 -9.83 -19.88 -21.33
C GLU A 92 -11.29 -19.44 -21.50
N THR A 93 -11.86 -18.78 -20.49
CA THR A 93 -13.29 -18.42 -20.46
C THR A 93 -13.64 -17.39 -21.54
N ILE A 94 -12.76 -16.42 -21.79
CA ILE A 94 -13.00 -15.34 -22.76
C ILE A 94 -12.30 -15.57 -24.11
N ASP A 95 -11.68 -16.75 -24.31
CA ASP A 95 -10.82 -17.07 -25.47
C ASP A 95 -9.78 -15.97 -25.76
N TYR A 96 -9.13 -15.47 -24.69
CA TYR A 96 -8.22 -14.34 -24.78
C TYR A 96 -7.01 -14.69 -25.65
N ARG A 97 -6.57 -13.74 -26.49
CA ARG A 97 -5.34 -13.89 -27.27
C ARG A 97 -4.37 -12.78 -26.95
N LEU A 98 -3.36 -13.11 -26.15
CA LEU A 98 -2.30 -12.17 -25.81
C LEU A 98 -1.54 -11.78 -27.09
N ALA A 99 -1.64 -10.51 -27.48
CA ALA A 99 -0.95 -9.99 -28.66
C ALA A 99 0.58 -10.05 -28.46
N SER A 100 1.32 -10.48 -29.48
CA SER A 100 2.78 -10.66 -29.36
C SER A 100 3.56 -9.35 -29.26
N ASP A 101 2.97 -8.24 -29.70
CA ASP A 101 3.50 -6.88 -29.55
C ASP A 101 3.04 -6.21 -28.25
N SER A 102 2.10 -6.80 -27.51
CA SER A 102 1.66 -6.30 -26.20
C SER A 102 2.83 -6.24 -25.22
N PRO A 103 2.92 -5.18 -24.39
CA PRO A 103 3.87 -5.13 -23.26
C PRO A 103 3.73 -6.29 -22.26
N ALA A 104 2.54 -6.93 -22.21
CA ALA A 104 2.28 -8.10 -21.39
C ALA A 104 2.78 -9.42 -22.02
N SER A 105 3.35 -9.37 -23.23
CA SER A 105 4.04 -10.50 -23.87
C SER A 105 5.56 -10.31 -23.79
N LEU A 106 6.27 -11.33 -23.31
CA LEU A 106 7.72 -11.42 -23.42
C LEU A 106 8.09 -11.48 -24.90
N ARG A 107 8.89 -10.52 -25.37
CA ARG A 107 9.29 -10.43 -26.77
C ARG A 107 10.53 -11.29 -27.02
N SER A 108 10.56 -11.99 -28.17
CA SER A 108 11.83 -12.32 -28.83
C SER A 108 12.25 -11.09 -29.63
N ASP A 109 13.29 -10.38 -29.20
CA ASP A 109 13.85 -9.35 -30.08
C ASP A 109 14.42 -10.03 -31.32
N THR A 110 13.77 -9.85 -32.47
CA THR A 110 14.47 -9.94 -33.74
C THR A 110 15.38 -8.71 -33.82
N PRO A 111 16.66 -8.84 -34.20
CA PRO A 111 17.59 -7.73 -34.20
C PRO A 111 17.18 -6.72 -35.27
N LYS A 112 16.41 -5.69 -34.90
CA LYS A 112 16.17 -4.54 -35.76
C LYS A 112 17.36 -3.59 -35.66
N GLN A 113 17.92 -3.30 -36.82
CA GLN A 113 19.06 -2.42 -37.07
C GLN A 113 18.95 -1.09 -36.31
N LYS A 114 20.11 -0.62 -35.84
CA LYS A 114 20.35 0.72 -35.28
C LYS A 114 19.69 1.78 -36.15
N GLY A 115 18.70 2.49 -35.60
CA GLY A 115 18.09 3.66 -36.24
C GLY A 115 17.22 4.45 -35.26
N ALA A 116 17.72 5.65 -34.92
CA ALA A 116 17.06 6.78 -34.25
C ALA A 116 16.50 6.56 -32.83
N ALA A 117 17.12 7.27 -31.87
CA ALA A 117 16.62 7.45 -30.53
C ALA A 117 15.27 8.18 -30.54
N VAL A 118 14.27 7.58 -29.89
CA VAL A 118 13.05 8.27 -29.44
C VAL A 118 13.05 8.19 -27.92
N ASP A 119 13.07 9.36 -27.30
CA ASP A 119 13.22 9.55 -25.85
C ASP A 119 11.93 9.16 -25.12
N ASN A 120 11.84 7.90 -24.69
CA ASN A 120 10.77 7.41 -23.82
C ASN A 120 11.28 7.21 -22.39
N HIS A 121 10.98 8.20 -21.55
CA HIS A 121 11.32 8.28 -20.12
C HIS A 121 10.55 7.30 -19.21
N ARG A 122 10.32 6.03 -19.61
CA ARG A 122 9.51 5.07 -18.83
C ARG A 122 10.02 3.62 -18.76
N GLY A 123 11.29 3.35 -19.05
CA GLY A 123 11.87 1.99 -19.05
C GLY A 123 13.05 1.72 -18.10
N LYS A 124 13.33 2.59 -17.12
CA LYS A 124 14.58 2.54 -16.32
C LYS A 124 14.59 1.56 -15.12
N LYS A 125 13.81 0.47 -15.15
CA LYS A 125 13.86 -0.54 -14.06
C LYS A 125 14.68 -1.79 -14.39
N ASN A 126 14.93 -2.11 -15.66
CA ASN A 126 15.82 -3.24 -16.02
C ASN A 126 17.31 -2.87 -16.14
N LEU A 127 17.67 -1.58 -16.22
CA LEU A 127 19.07 -1.14 -16.34
C LEU A 127 19.85 -1.11 -15.01
N VAL A 128 19.17 -1.19 -13.86
CA VAL A 128 19.85 -1.11 -12.55
C VAL A 128 20.18 -2.49 -11.97
N LEU A 129 19.51 -3.56 -12.44
CA LEU A 129 19.89 -4.94 -12.09
C LEU A 129 20.95 -5.54 -13.02
N SER A 130 21.10 -5.01 -14.25
CA SER A 130 22.11 -5.48 -15.20
C SER A 130 23.53 -4.97 -14.94
N ALA A 131 23.74 -4.17 -13.89
CA ALA A 131 25.05 -3.61 -13.55
C ALA A 131 25.94 -4.59 -12.75
N TRP A 132 25.40 -5.72 -12.29
CA TRP A 132 26.14 -6.74 -11.54
C TRP A 132 26.16 -7.99 -12.42
N GLY A 133 27.29 -8.17 -13.10
CA GLY A 133 27.44 -8.99 -14.28
C GLY A 133 26.93 -10.42 -14.15
N ASP A 134 26.10 -10.79 -15.13
CA ASP A 134 26.04 -12.14 -15.67
C ASP A 134 25.54 -12.06 -17.13
N GLU A 135 26.49 -11.97 -18.07
CA GLU A 135 26.21 -11.98 -19.52
C GLU A 135 25.73 -13.36 -20.04
N SER A 136 25.56 -14.36 -19.17
CA SER A 136 25.11 -15.70 -19.58
C SER A 136 23.60 -15.83 -19.85
N VAL A 137 22.80 -14.81 -19.52
CA VAL A 137 21.31 -14.86 -19.63
C VAL A 137 20.79 -14.61 -21.05
N LEU A 138 21.64 -14.24 -22.01
CA LEU A 138 21.23 -13.90 -23.38
C LEU A 138 20.96 -15.11 -24.30
N SER A 139 20.91 -16.35 -23.77
CA SER A 139 20.82 -17.57 -24.59
C SER A 139 19.65 -18.52 -24.28
N LYS A 140 18.73 -18.17 -23.35
CA LYS A 140 17.51 -18.97 -23.11
C LYS A 140 16.30 -18.25 -23.68
N GLY A 141 15.55 -18.92 -24.56
CA GLY A 141 14.34 -18.38 -25.18
C GLY A 141 13.42 -17.72 -24.15
N TYR A 142 12.87 -16.56 -24.52
CA TYR A 142 12.05 -15.68 -23.70
C TYR A 142 10.70 -16.32 -23.31
N SER A 143 10.77 -17.33 -22.45
CA SER A 143 9.62 -18.00 -21.83
C SER A 143 9.43 -17.42 -20.43
N ASN A 144 8.17 -17.31 -20.01
CA ASN A 144 7.84 -16.96 -18.64
C ASN A 144 8.54 -17.96 -17.69
N PRO A 145 9.44 -17.51 -16.79
CA PRO A 145 10.18 -18.39 -15.90
C PRO A 145 9.28 -19.10 -14.87
N TYR A 146 8.04 -18.63 -14.71
CA TYR A 146 7.05 -19.20 -13.81
C TYR A 146 6.02 -20.08 -14.54
N TYR A 147 6.24 -20.37 -15.83
CA TYR A 147 5.43 -21.30 -16.59
C TYR A 147 5.91 -22.74 -16.42
N PHE A 148 5.05 -23.58 -15.86
CA PHE A 148 5.28 -25.02 -15.71
C PHE A 148 4.19 -25.77 -16.48
N ALA A 149 4.58 -26.43 -17.58
CA ALA A 149 3.63 -27.04 -18.51
C ALA A 149 2.71 -28.07 -17.82
N GLU A 150 3.21 -28.78 -16.80
CA GLU A 150 2.41 -29.76 -16.05
C GLU A 150 1.17 -29.14 -15.38
N ASN A 151 1.24 -27.87 -14.99
CA ASN A 151 0.13 -27.19 -14.29
C ASN A 151 -1.02 -26.81 -15.23
N TYR A 152 -0.80 -26.82 -16.54
CA TYR A 152 -1.72 -26.24 -17.52
C TYR A 152 -2.17 -27.20 -18.62
N GLN A 153 -1.90 -28.51 -18.47
CA GLN A 153 -2.22 -29.54 -19.47
C GLN A 153 -3.72 -29.65 -19.79
N THR A 154 -4.58 -29.23 -18.86
CA THR A 154 -6.05 -29.26 -19.02
C THR A 154 -6.62 -28.07 -19.78
N TYR A 155 -5.83 -27.02 -20.02
CA TYR A 155 -6.27 -25.81 -20.74
C TYR A 155 -5.94 -25.91 -22.23
N SER A 156 -6.62 -25.10 -23.04
CA SER A 156 -6.37 -25.06 -24.48
C SER A 156 -4.92 -24.70 -24.83
N GLU A 157 -4.48 -25.10 -26.03
CA GLU A 157 -3.15 -24.73 -26.54
C GLU A 157 -2.98 -23.21 -26.60
N GLN A 158 -4.04 -22.47 -26.92
CA GLN A 158 -4.02 -21.00 -26.96
C GLN A 158 -3.74 -20.41 -25.57
N THR A 159 -4.45 -20.88 -24.54
CA THR A 159 -4.22 -20.48 -23.14
C THR A 159 -2.80 -20.82 -22.69
N GLN A 160 -2.33 -22.03 -22.99
CA GLN A 160 -0.95 -22.45 -22.68
C GLN A 160 0.09 -21.55 -23.36
N GLN A 161 -0.13 -21.18 -24.64
CA GLN A 161 0.76 -20.28 -25.37
C GLN A 161 0.78 -18.87 -24.76
N ASN A 162 -0.37 -18.31 -24.37
CA ASN A 162 -0.44 -17.04 -23.67
C ASN A 162 0.37 -17.06 -22.39
N LEU A 163 0.16 -18.08 -21.54
CA LEU A 163 0.84 -18.21 -20.24
C LEU A 163 2.35 -18.43 -20.39
N LYS A 164 2.77 -19.16 -21.43
CA LYS A 164 4.17 -19.41 -21.74
C LYS A 164 4.94 -18.13 -22.10
N LYS A 165 4.30 -17.18 -22.79
CA LYS A 165 4.92 -15.89 -23.16
C LYS A 165 4.53 -14.73 -22.25
N LEU A 166 3.78 -14.98 -21.19
CA LEU A 166 3.27 -13.94 -20.30
C LEU A 166 4.40 -13.19 -19.58
N ASN A 167 4.35 -11.87 -19.64
CA ASN A 167 5.13 -10.98 -18.82
C ASN A 167 4.33 -10.58 -17.57
N GLU A 168 4.51 -11.33 -16.48
CA GLU A 168 3.77 -11.09 -15.23
C GLU A 168 4.09 -9.72 -14.58
N ASP A 169 5.17 -9.03 -14.98
CA ASP A 169 5.56 -7.73 -14.41
C ASP A 169 4.75 -6.56 -14.97
N VAL A 170 3.98 -6.75 -16.04
CA VAL A 170 3.14 -5.71 -16.64
C VAL A 170 1.66 -6.04 -16.45
N ILE A 171 0.84 -5.02 -16.23
CA ILE A 171 -0.62 -5.17 -16.21
C ILE A 171 -1.11 -5.15 -17.66
N ASP A 172 -1.83 -6.19 -18.05
CA ASP A 172 -2.49 -6.27 -19.35
C ASP A 172 -3.83 -5.51 -19.32
N TYR A 173 -3.81 -4.29 -19.86
CA TYR A 173 -5.01 -3.44 -19.91
C TYR A 173 -6.02 -3.87 -20.97
N ASP A 174 -5.57 -4.57 -22.01
CA ASP A 174 -6.45 -5.11 -23.05
C ASP A 174 -7.26 -6.26 -22.45
N LEU A 175 -6.60 -7.18 -21.74
CA LEU A 175 -7.28 -8.23 -20.98
C LEU A 175 -8.26 -7.66 -19.93
N LEU A 176 -7.88 -6.59 -19.22
CA LEU A 176 -8.75 -5.93 -18.25
C LEU A 176 -10.02 -5.38 -18.89
N GLU A 177 -9.90 -4.70 -20.04
CA GLU A 177 -11.04 -4.19 -20.79
C GLU A 177 -11.94 -5.34 -21.26
N ASP A 178 -11.37 -6.35 -21.93
CA ASP A 178 -12.12 -7.50 -22.46
C ASP A 178 -12.86 -8.25 -21.34
N LEU A 179 -12.21 -8.43 -20.19
CA LEU A 179 -12.83 -9.07 -19.03
C LEU A 179 -13.98 -8.23 -18.45
N ILE A 180 -13.82 -6.91 -18.35
CA ILE A 180 -14.88 -6.02 -17.84
C ILE A 180 -16.08 -6.04 -18.78
N CYS A 181 -15.85 -5.94 -20.09
CA CYS A 181 -16.89 -6.04 -21.12
C CYS A 181 -17.60 -7.40 -21.04
N HIS A 182 -16.85 -8.50 -20.95
CA HIS A 182 -17.40 -9.84 -20.82
C HIS A 182 -18.25 -10.00 -19.55
N VAL A 183 -17.77 -9.49 -18.40
CA VAL A 183 -18.52 -9.55 -17.14
C VAL A 183 -19.82 -8.77 -17.26
N ASP A 184 -19.79 -7.59 -17.87
CA ASP A 184 -20.97 -6.75 -18.04
C ASP A 184 -22.04 -7.41 -18.93
N GLU A 185 -21.63 -8.05 -20.02
CA GLU A 185 -22.52 -8.69 -21.00
C GLU A 185 -23.09 -10.03 -20.53
N THR A 186 -22.29 -10.85 -19.85
CA THR A 186 -22.64 -12.27 -19.63
C THR A 186 -23.12 -12.56 -18.21
N TYR A 187 -22.75 -11.74 -17.22
CA TYR A 187 -23.08 -12.02 -15.82
C TYR A 187 -24.28 -11.19 -15.33
N PRO A 188 -25.08 -11.74 -14.39
CA PRO A 188 -26.21 -11.03 -13.78
C PRO A 188 -25.85 -9.70 -13.12
N GLU A 189 -26.85 -8.95 -12.67
CA GLU A 189 -26.67 -7.67 -11.99
C GLU A 189 -25.69 -7.74 -10.80
N GLY A 190 -24.87 -6.70 -10.64
CA GLY A 190 -23.88 -6.56 -9.58
C GLY A 190 -22.74 -5.64 -10.00
N ALA A 191 -22.25 -4.82 -9.08
CA ALA A 191 -21.16 -3.89 -9.36
C ALA A 191 -19.82 -4.64 -9.50
N ILE A 192 -18.95 -4.09 -10.35
CA ILE A 192 -17.58 -4.56 -10.58
C ILE A 192 -16.62 -3.67 -9.77
N LEU A 193 -15.77 -4.29 -8.96
CA LEU A 193 -14.68 -3.62 -8.24
C LEU A 193 -13.33 -4.10 -8.77
N VAL A 194 -12.59 -3.20 -9.40
CA VAL A 194 -11.27 -3.45 -9.98
C VAL A 194 -10.19 -2.92 -9.05
N PHE A 195 -9.24 -3.75 -8.64
CA PHE A 195 -8.07 -3.34 -7.86
C PHE A 195 -6.89 -3.07 -8.78
N LEU A 196 -6.36 -1.84 -8.75
CA LEU A 196 -5.16 -1.40 -9.45
C LEU A 196 -4.12 -0.78 -8.50
N PRO A 197 -2.83 -0.73 -8.88
CA PRO A 197 -1.77 -0.32 -7.95
C PRO A 197 -1.79 1.16 -7.57
N GLY A 198 -2.30 2.03 -8.43
CA GLY A 198 -2.22 3.47 -8.21
C GLY A 198 -3.04 4.30 -9.18
N VAL A 199 -2.96 5.62 -8.99
CA VAL A 199 -3.77 6.63 -9.68
C VAL A 199 -3.52 6.63 -11.18
N SER A 200 -2.26 6.47 -11.62
CA SER A 200 -1.95 6.43 -13.05
C SER A 200 -2.61 5.24 -13.72
N GLU A 201 -2.62 4.08 -13.07
CA GLU A 201 -3.21 2.86 -13.60
C GLU A 201 -4.74 2.96 -13.64
N ILE A 202 -5.36 3.60 -12.63
CA ILE A 202 -6.80 3.90 -12.62
C ILE A 202 -7.20 4.74 -13.83
N HIS A 203 -6.49 5.84 -14.11
CA HIS A 203 -6.85 6.72 -15.23
C HIS A 203 -6.62 6.04 -16.58
N THR A 204 -5.55 5.26 -16.74
CA THR A 204 -5.32 4.48 -17.97
C THR A 204 -6.51 3.55 -18.28
N LEU A 205 -7.03 2.84 -17.27
CA LEU A 205 -8.18 1.96 -17.48
C LEU A 205 -9.48 2.76 -17.72
N LEU A 206 -9.69 3.88 -17.00
CA LEU A 206 -10.84 4.76 -17.24
C LEU A 206 -10.88 5.28 -18.67
N ASP A 207 -9.76 5.78 -19.18
CA ASP A 207 -9.67 6.33 -20.54
C ASP A 207 -9.99 5.25 -21.58
N LYS A 208 -9.53 4.01 -21.34
CA LYS A 208 -9.79 2.85 -22.20
C LYS A 208 -11.26 2.45 -22.18
N LEU A 209 -11.87 2.30 -21.00
CA LEU A 209 -13.29 1.99 -20.86
C LEU A 209 -14.20 3.10 -21.40
N ALA A 210 -13.84 4.37 -21.21
CA ALA A 210 -14.59 5.51 -21.75
C ALA A 210 -14.55 5.55 -23.29
N ALA A 211 -13.51 5.00 -23.90
CA ALA A 211 -13.41 4.86 -25.35
C ALA A 211 -14.25 3.69 -25.90
N SER A 212 -14.47 2.64 -25.11
CA SER A 212 -15.35 1.50 -25.46
C SER A 212 -16.78 1.98 -25.73
N TYR A 213 -17.43 1.38 -26.72
CA TYR A 213 -18.81 1.72 -27.09
C TYR A 213 -19.82 1.35 -25.99
N GLN A 214 -19.49 0.33 -25.18
CA GLN A 214 -20.34 -0.22 -24.13
C GLN A 214 -20.55 0.74 -22.96
N PHE A 215 -19.55 1.57 -22.64
CA PHE A 215 -19.58 2.46 -21.48
C PHE A 215 -19.76 3.95 -21.85
N ARG A 216 -20.37 4.25 -23.00
CA ARG A 216 -20.66 5.64 -23.42
C ARG A 216 -21.98 6.17 -22.84
N GLY A 217 -22.17 7.49 -22.92
CA GLY A 217 -23.40 8.15 -22.49
C GLY A 217 -23.62 8.01 -20.98
N ALA A 218 -24.83 7.64 -20.56
CA ALA A 218 -25.17 7.51 -19.14
C ALA A 218 -24.30 6.47 -18.39
N ALA A 219 -23.80 5.44 -19.07
CA ALA A 219 -22.94 4.42 -18.47
C ALA A 219 -21.57 5.00 -18.05
N SER A 220 -21.06 5.98 -18.78
CA SER A 220 -19.77 6.64 -18.48
C SER A 220 -19.76 7.31 -17.11
N GLU A 221 -20.92 7.77 -16.63
CA GLU A 221 -21.06 8.37 -15.31
C GLU A 221 -20.87 7.37 -14.17
N TRP A 222 -20.93 6.06 -14.46
CA TRP A 222 -20.81 4.96 -13.50
C TRP A 222 -19.46 4.24 -13.56
N LEU A 223 -18.49 4.84 -14.27
CA LEU A 223 -17.06 4.53 -14.18
C LEU A 223 -16.44 5.38 -13.06
N LEU A 224 -16.23 4.79 -11.89
CA LEU A 224 -15.91 5.52 -10.66
C LEU A 224 -14.47 5.24 -10.19
N PRO A 225 -13.55 6.23 -10.26
CA PRO A 225 -12.24 6.09 -9.62
C PRO A 225 -12.37 6.12 -8.09
N LEU A 226 -11.51 5.35 -7.41
CA LEU A 226 -11.46 5.34 -5.94
C LEU A 226 -10.01 5.23 -5.42
N HIS A 227 -9.46 6.35 -4.96
CA HIS A 227 -8.15 6.40 -4.31
C HIS A 227 -8.10 7.44 -3.18
N SER A 228 -7.08 7.36 -2.34
CA SER A 228 -6.96 8.15 -1.10
C SER A 228 -6.92 9.67 -1.29
N SER A 229 -6.49 10.16 -2.45
CA SER A 229 -6.49 11.60 -2.77
C SER A 229 -7.80 12.13 -3.37
N ILE A 230 -8.80 11.29 -3.63
CA ILE A 230 -10.13 11.74 -4.08
C ILE A 230 -10.88 12.37 -2.91
N ALA A 231 -11.54 13.51 -3.15
CA ALA A 231 -12.30 14.19 -2.12
C ALA A 231 -13.47 13.33 -1.61
N SER A 232 -13.76 13.38 -0.30
CA SER A 232 -14.82 12.57 0.31
C SER A 232 -16.21 12.79 -0.29
N SER A 233 -16.47 13.96 -0.89
CA SER A 233 -17.72 14.25 -1.62
C SER A 233 -17.85 13.44 -2.91
N GLU A 234 -16.74 13.27 -3.64
CA GLU A 234 -16.69 12.52 -4.90
C GLU A 234 -16.76 11.01 -4.64
N GLN A 235 -16.20 10.56 -3.51
CA GLN A 235 -16.35 9.18 -3.05
C GLN A 235 -17.81 8.80 -2.75
N LYS A 236 -18.72 9.75 -2.47
CA LYS A 236 -20.12 9.41 -2.12
C LYS A 236 -20.84 8.64 -3.21
N LYS A 237 -20.52 8.88 -4.49
CA LYS A 237 -21.18 8.24 -5.62
C LYS A 237 -20.96 6.72 -5.63
N VAL A 238 -19.85 6.23 -5.08
CA VAL A 238 -19.56 4.78 -5.03
C VAL A 238 -20.57 3.99 -4.19
N PHE A 239 -21.23 4.64 -3.24
CA PHE A 239 -22.25 4.04 -2.36
C PHE A 239 -23.67 4.10 -2.96
N LEU A 240 -23.85 4.83 -4.06
CA LEU A 240 -25.14 4.90 -4.75
C LEU A 240 -25.30 3.69 -5.68
N ARG A 241 -26.55 3.31 -5.94
CA ARG A 241 -26.89 2.28 -6.92
C ARG A 241 -27.05 2.90 -8.31
N PRO A 242 -26.55 2.24 -9.38
CA PRO A 242 -26.78 2.71 -10.74
C PRO A 242 -28.26 2.59 -11.13
N PRO A 243 -28.70 3.31 -12.18
CA PRO A 243 -29.97 3.05 -12.85
C PRO A 243 -30.05 1.62 -13.39
N ASP A 244 -31.26 1.16 -13.67
CA ASP A 244 -31.51 -0.12 -14.34
C ASP A 244 -30.74 -0.17 -15.67
N ASP A 245 -30.27 -1.37 -16.02
CA ASP A 245 -29.47 -1.65 -17.22
C ASP A 245 -28.11 -0.91 -17.30
N ILE A 246 -27.65 -0.27 -16.22
CA ILE A 246 -26.32 0.33 -16.14
C ILE A 246 -25.48 -0.36 -15.07
N ARG A 247 -24.29 -0.80 -15.47
CA ARG A 247 -23.31 -1.41 -14.57
C ARG A 247 -22.47 -0.36 -13.87
N LYS A 248 -22.40 -0.44 -12.54
CA LYS A 248 -21.43 0.32 -11.75
C LYS A 248 -20.06 -0.37 -11.80
N ILE A 249 -19.04 0.36 -12.25
CA ILE A 249 -17.65 -0.10 -12.31
C ILE A 249 -16.80 0.82 -11.46
N ILE A 250 -16.20 0.27 -10.41
CA ILE A 250 -15.37 1.00 -9.44
C ILE A 250 -13.94 0.57 -9.65
N ILE A 251 -13.04 1.51 -9.91
CA ILE A 251 -11.62 1.25 -10.15
C ILE A 251 -10.82 1.85 -9.01
N ALA A 252 -10.29 0.99 -8.15
CA ALA A 252 -9.80 1.36 -6.83
C ALA A 252 -8.35 0.95 -6.59
N THR A 253 -7.68 1.67 -5.68
CA THR A 253 -6.47 1.15 -5.02
C THR A 253 -6.83 0.25 -3.86
N ASN A 254 -5.84 -0.13 -3.05
CA ASN A 254 -6.03 -0.86 -1.79
C ASN A 254 -6.92 -0.13 -0.76
N ILE A 255 -7.37 1.11 -0.99
CA ILE A 255 -8.35 1.78 -0.10
C ILE A 255 -9.68 1.01 -0.01
N ALA A 256 -10.07 0.30 -1.06
CA ALA A 256 -11.27 -0.53 -1.06
C ALA A 256 -11.07 -1.89 -0.37
N GLU A 257 -9.84 -2.23 0.01
CA GLU A 257 -9.47 -3.53 0.60
C GLU A 257 -9.88 -3.64 2.07
N THR A 258 -9.84 -2.55 2.82
CA THR A 258 -10.21 -2.47 4.25
C THR A 258 -11.17 -1.30 4.50
N SER A 259 -10.73 -0.08 4.20
CA SER A 259 -11.33 1.19 4.65
C SER A 259 -12.76 1.48 4.17
N ILE A 260 -13.24 0.87 3.08
CA ILE A 260 -14.52 1.23 2.46
C ILE A 260 -15.38 0.01 2.18
N THR A 261 -16.66 0.07 2.57
CA THR A 261 -17.63 -0.99 2.32
C THR A 261 -18.65 -0.59 1.26
N ILE A 262 -18.60 -1.24 0.10
CA ILE A 262 -19.58 -1.05 -0.99
C ILE A 262 -20.42 -2.33 -1.07
N ASP A 263 -21.73 -2.19 -0.86
CA ASP A 263 -22.62 -3.33 -0.59
C ASP A 263 -23.02 -4.10 -1.86
N ASP A 264 -23.15 -3.42 -2.99
CA ASP A 264 -23.61 -4.00 -4.25
C ASP A 264 -22.48 -4.58 -5.13
N VAL A 265 -21.25 -4.68 -4.59
CA VAL A 265 -20.14 -5.37 -5.27
C VAL A 265 -20.36 -6.88 -5.26
N VAL A 266 -20.33 -7.46 -6.45
CA VAL A 266 -20.53 -8.90 -6.69
C VAL A 266 -19.36 -9.49 -7.48
N TYR A 267 -18.72 -8.66 -8.30
CA TYR A 267 -17.59 -9.04 -9.13
C TYR A 267 -16.36 -8.26 -8.69
N VAL A 268 -15.28 -8.96 -8.38
CA VAL A 268 -13.98 -8.36 -8.08
C VAL A 268 -13.00 -8.75 -9.17
N ILE A 269 -12.25 -7.79 -9.69
CA ILE A 269 -11.13 -8.03 -10.60
C ILE A 269 -9.86 -7.56 -9.91
N ASP A 270 -8.94 -8.46 -9.63
CA ASP A 270 -7.73 -8.19 -8.85
C ASP A 270 -6.47 -8.33 -9.73
N CYS A 271 -5.77 -7.22 -9.96
CA CYS A 271 -4.49 -7.25 -10.69
C CYS A 271 -3.36 -7.94 -9.90
N GLY A 272 -3.54 -8.17 -8.59
CA GLY A 272 -2.53 -8.78 -7.73
C GLY A 272 -1.38 -7.87 -7.34
N LYS A 273 -1.42 -6.59 -7.72
CA LYS A 273 -0.36 -5.62 -7.45
C LYS A 273 -0.83 -4.47 -6.58
N HIS A 274 0.12 -3.86 -5.88
CA HIS A 274 -0.09 -2.62 -5.13
C HIS A 274 1.16 -1.74 -5.15
N LYS A 275 1.01 -0.48 -4.77
CA LYS A 275 2.14 0.40 -4.47
C LYS A 275 2.29 0.56 -2.96
N GLU A 276 3.50 0.39 -2.46
CA GLU A 276 3.84 0.60 -1.06
C GLU A 276 5.11 1.45 -0.91
N ASN A 277 5.21 2.19 0.20
CA ASN A 277 6.43 2.91 0.53
C ASN A 277 7.49 1.94 1.09
N ARG A 278 8.73 2.07 0.60
CA ARG A 278 9.85 1.24 1.03
C ARG A 278 11.11 2.06 1.31
N TYR A 279 11.65 1.82 2.51
CA TYR A 279 12.93 2.18 3.09
C TYR A 279 14.16 1.59 2.40
N ASN A 280 14.98 2.34 1.65
CA ASN A 280 16.32 1.86 1.30
C ASN A 280 17.39 2.42 2.27
N PRO A 281 17.89 1.62 3.24
CA PRO A 281 18.86 2.10 4.23
C PRO A 281 20.24 2.40 3.65
N ARG A 282 20.60 1.80 2.50
CA ARG A 282 21.89 2.08 1.83
C ARG A 282 21.84 3.43 1.10
N LYS A 283 20.71 3.74 0.48
CA LYS A 283 20.51 4.99 -0.26
C LYS A 283 19.95 6.12 0.60
N LYS A 284 19.51 5.84 1.84
CA LYS A 284 18.79 6.77 2.74
C LYS A 284 17.59 7.43 2.06
N LEU A 285 16.91 6.68 1.19
CA LEU A 285 15.80 7.18 0.39
C LEU A 285 14.59 6.27 0.59
N SER A 286 13.44 6.92 0.79
CA SER A 286 12.13 6.28 0.69
C SER A 286 11.64 6.43 -0.73
N SER A 287 11.13 5.33 -1.29
CA SER A 287 10.48 5.35 -2.59
C SER A 287 9.19 4.54 -2.55
N MET A 288 8.20 4.98 -3.31
CA MET A 288 7.01 4.18 -3.60
C MET A 288 7.39 3.12 -4.65
N VAL A 289 7.20 1.86 -4.29
CA VAL A 289 7.52 0.70 -5.12
C VAL A 289 6.26 -0.08 -5.42
N GLU A 290 6.15 -0.58 -6.63
CA GLU A 290 5.12 -1.54 -7.00
C GLU A 290 5.59 -2.95 -6.63
N ASP A 291 4.73 -3.74 -6.02
CA ASP A 291 5.00 -5.10 -5.59
C ASP A 291 3.75 -5.98 -5.71
N TRP A 292 3.95 -7.29 -5.67
CA TRP A 292 2.85 -8.26 -5.57
C TRP A 292 2.22 -8.20 -4.17
N ILE A 293 0.90 -8.33 -4.13
CA ILE A 293 0.17 -8.41 -2.88
C ILE A 293 0.43 -9.73 -2.15
N SER A 294 0.14 -9.77 -0.85
CA SER A 294 0.17 -11.02 -0.10
C SER A 294 -1.08 -11.87 -0.34
N ARG A 295 -1.01 -13.16 -0.01
CA ARG A 295 -2.19 -14.05 -0.02
C ARG A 295 -3.28 -13.55 0.94
N ALA A 296 -2.91 -12.91 2.05
CA ALA A 296 -3.87 -12.28 2.95
C ALA A 296 -4.62 -11.13 2.25
N ASN A 297 -3.91 -10.25 1.54
CA ASN A 297 -4.53 -9.15 0.79
C ASN A 297 -5.48 -9.68 -0.30
N ALA A 298 -5.03 -10.66 -1.09
CA ALA A 298 -5.86 -11.30 -2.13
C ALA A 298 -7.16 -11.89 -1.55
N ARG A 299 -7.10 -12.52 -0.36
CA ARG A 299 -8.29 -13.05 0.32
C ARG A 299 -9.24 -11.94 0.79
N GLN A 300 -8.71 -10.81 1.25
CA GLN A 300 -9.52 -9.65 1.61
C GLN A 300 -10.22 -9.03 0.40
N ARG A 301 -9.48 -8.85 -0.71
CA ARG A 301 -10.03 -8.38 -1.99
C ARG A 301 -11.14 -9.30 -2.49
N ARG A 302 -10.90 -10.62 -2.52
CA ARG A 302 -11.91 -11.63 -2.84
C ARG A 302 -13.16 -11.50 -1.95
N GLY A 303 -12.97 -11.26 -0.65
CA GLY A 303 -14.07 -11.12 0.31
C GLY A 303 -15.02 -9.94 0.01
N ARG A 304 -14.60 -8.96 -0.81
CA ARG A 304 -15.44 -7.82 -1.20
C ARG A 304 -16.60 -8.22 -2.10
N ALA A 305 -16.48 -9.31 -2.86
CA ALA A 305 -17.53 -9.85 -3.73
C ALA A 305 -18.63 -10.63 -2.98
N GLY A 306 -18.35 -11.11 -1.77
CA GLY A 306 -19.20 -12.08 -1.05
C GLY A 306 -20.08 -11.48 0.04
N ARG A 307 -20.39 -10.19 -0.02
CA ARG A 307 -21.03 -9.48 1.10
C ARG A 307 -22.53 -9.64 1.17
N VAL A 308 -23.21 -9.44 0.05
CA VAL A 308 -24.68 -9.41 0.00
C VAL A 308 -25.26 -10.65 -0.68
N LYS A 309 -24.50 -11.27 -1.60
CA LYS A 309 -24.88 -12.49 -2.31
C LYS A 309 -23.63 -13.23 -2.79
N PRO A 310 -23.75 -14.46 -3.32
CA PRO A 310 -22.61 -15.16 -3.93
C PRO A 310 -21.95 -14.29 -4.99
N GLY A 311 -20.62 -14.24 -4.96
CA GLY A 311 -19.84 -13.36 -5.82
C GLY A 311 -18.74 -14.10 -6.57
N ILE A 312 -18.02 -13.37 -7.42
CA ILE A 312 -16.93 -13.91 -8.23
C ILE A 312 -15.72 -12.99 -8.13
N CYS A 313 -14.54 -13.57 -7.98
CA CYS A 313 -13.25 -12.88 -7.98
C CYS A 313 -12.40 -13.40 -9.13
N PHE A 314 -12.08 -12.50 -10.06
CA PHE A 314 -11.18 -12.74 -11.18
C PHE A 314 -9.79 -12.22 -10.82
N CYS A 315 -8.80 -13.11 -10.79
CA CYS A 315 -7.43 -12.81 -10.41
C CYS A 315 -6.55 -12.76 -11.67
N LEU A 316 -5.98 -11.60 -12.00
CA LEU A 316 -5.09 -11.43 -13.16
C LEU A 316 -3.65 -11.90 -12.88
N TYR A 317 -3.54 -12.98 -12.14
CA TYR A 317 -2.31 -13.67 -11.81
C TYR A 317 -2.58 -15.18 -11.77
N THR A 318 -1.55 -15.97 -12.07
CA THR A 318 -1.70 -17.42 -12.15
C THR A 318 -1.94 -18.05 -10.78
N ARG A 319 -2.57 -19.23 -10.74
CA ARG A 319 -2.68 -19.99 -9.48
C ARG A 319 -1.31 -20.32 -8.91
N HIS A 320 -0.34 -20.64 -9.77
CA HIS A 320 1.05 -20.88 -9.36
C HIS A 320 1.64 -19.67 -8.62
N ARG A 321 1.49 -18.45 -9.17
CA ARG A 321 1.92 -17.21 -8.52
C ARG A 321 1.28 -17.06 -7.14
N PHE A 322 -0.04 -17.23 -7.05
CA PHE A 322 -0.77 -17.09 -5.79
C PHE A 322 -0.32 -18.10 -4.73
N GLU A 323 -0.17 -19.37 -5.09
CA GLU A 323 0.07 -20.43 -4.10
C GLU A 323 1.54 -20.58 -3.70
N LYS A 324 2.46 -20.38 -4.66
CA LYS A 324 3.89 -20.70 -4.50
C LYS A 324 4.78 -19.48 -4.32
N LEU A 325 4.42 -18.34 -4.90
CA LEU A 325 5.31 -17.16 -4.97
C LEU A 325 4.84 -16.00 -4.09
N MET A 326 3.53 -15.77 -3.97
CA MET A 326 3.00 -14.71 -3.11
C MET A 326 3.24 -15.01 -1.63
N ARG A 327 3.79 -14.02 -0.93
CA ARG A 327 4.00 -14.06 0.53
C ARG A 327 2.66 -14.28 1.27
N PRO A 328 2.64 -15.02 2.40
CA PRO A 328 1.41 -15.23 3.15
C PRO A 328 0.79 -13.94 3.69
N PHE A 329 1.63 -13.03 4.21
CA PHE A 329 1.22 -11.76 4.81
C PHE A 329 2.12 -10.63 4.30
N GLN A 330 1.63 -9.39 4.35
CA GLN A 330 2.43 -8.21 4.05
C GLN A 330 3.46 -7.96 5.16
N LEU A 331 4.62 -7.41 4.79
CA LEU A 331 5.62 -7.00 5.79
C LEU A 331 5.08 -5.82 6.62
N PRO A 332 5.16 -5.90 7.96
CA PRO A 332 4.81 -4.79 8.85
C PRO A 332 5.52 -3.50 8.47
N GLU A 333 4.82 -2.36 8.56
CA GLU A 333 5.36 -1.06 8.15
C GLU A 333 6.64 -0.70 8.91
N MET A 334 6.72 -1.07 10.19
CA MET A 334 7.88 -0.83 11.04
C MET A 334 9.18 -1.44 10.48
N LEU A 335 9.09 -2.50 9.66
CA LEU A 335 10.24 -3.16 9.05
C LEU A 335 10.67 -2.53 7.71
N ARG A 336 9.82 -1.70 7.11
CA ARG A 336 10.01 -1.16 5.76
C ARG A 336 9.91 0.36 5.66
N MET A 337 9.60 1.06 6.74
CA MET A 337 9.47 2.52 6.79
C MET A 337 10.55 3.18 7.66
N PRO A 338 10.94 4.44 7.38
CA PRO A 338 11.85 5.17 8.26
C PRO A 338 11.22 5.38 9.64
N LEU A 339 11.96 5.12 10.70
CA LEU A 339 11.46 5.19 12.08
C LEU A 339 11.65 6.55 12.75
N VAL A 340 11.95 7.59 11.96
CA VAL A 340 12.18 8.95 12.49
C VAL A 340 10.93 9.47 13.20
N GLU A 341 9.75 9.32 12.59
CA GLU A 341 8.49 9.74 13.19
C GLU A 341 8.20 8.98 14.50
N LEU A 342 8.43 7.66 14.51
CA LEU A 342 8.29 6.83 15.69
C LEU A 342 9.19 7.31 16.84
N CYS A 343 10.46 7.60 16.54
CA CYS A 343 11.42 8.13 17.51
C CYS A 343 10.98 9.48 18.12
N LEU A 344 10.43 10.38 17.30
CA LEU A 344 9.89 11.66 17.75
C LEU A 344 8.66 11.46 18.66
N GLN A 345 7.75 10.55 18.31
CA GLN A 345 6.59 10.23 19.13
C GLN A 345 6.98 9.64 20.51
N ILE A 346 7.96 8.73 20.56
CA ILE A 346 8.50 8.18 21.82
C ILE A 346 8.99 9.29 22.75
N LYS A 347 9.73 10.27 22.21
CA LYS A 347 10.26 11.41 22.97
C LYS A 347 9.16 12.35 23.44
N LEU A 348 8.22 12.68 22.55
CA LEU A 348 7.09 13.55 22.87
C LEU A 348 6.22 12.95 23.98
N LEU A 349 5.99 11.64 23.94
CA LEU A 349 5.24 10.91 24.98
C LEU A 349 6.05 10.63 26.26
N SER A 350 7.33 11.00 26.28
CA SER A 350 8.25 10.78 27.42
C SER A 350 8.34 9.31 27.85
N LEU A 351 8.29 8.38 26.89
CA LEU A 351 8.29 6.93 27.16
C LEU A 351 9.67 6.36 27.54
N GLY A 352 10.70 7.21 27.62
CA GLY A 352 12.04 6.85 28.08
C GLY A 352 13.11 6.84 26.98
N ARG A 353 14.09 5.94 27.12
CA ARG A 353 15.16 5.75 26.12
C ARG A 353 14.60 5.01 24.91
N ILE A 354 15.03 5.43 23.71
CA ILE A 354 14.54 4.87 22.44
C ILE A 354 15.03 3.43 22.26
N MET A 355 16.29 3.13 22.63
CA MET A 355 16.90 1.81 22.40
C MET A 355 16.16 0.64 23.08
N PRO A 356 15.75 0.71 24.38
CA PRO A 356 14.92 -0.33 24.98
C PRO A 356 13.56 -0.53 24.31
N PHE A 357 13.01 0.52 23.70
CA PHE A 357 11.76 0.43 22.94
C PHE A 357 11.99 -0.27 21.58
N LEU A 358 13.10 0.05 20.92
CA LEU A 358 13.52 -0.59 19.67
C LEU A 358 13.90 -2.07 19.88
N GLN A 359 14.49 -2.42 21.03
CA GLN A 359 14.76 -3.81 21.42
C GLN A 359 13.46 -4.63 21.55
N LYS A 360 12.41 -4.07 22.16
CA LYS A 360 11.10 -4.73 22.31
C LYS A 360 10.38 -5.01 20.98
N VAL A 361 10.76 -4.32 19.89
CA VAL A 361 10.21 -4.56 18.54
C VAL A 361 11.12 -5.44 17.68
N GLY A 362 12.12 -6.09 18.28
CA GLY A 362 13.01 -7.02 17.58
C GLY A 362 14.10 -6.33 16.75
N ALA A 363 14.49 -5.10 17.10
CA ALA A 363 15.62 -4.43 16.44
C ALA A 363 16.98 -4.97 16.89
N VAL A 364 17.07 -5.65 18.03
CA VAL A 364 18.31 -6.21 18.57
C VAL A 364 17.97 -7.58 19.18
N GLU A 365 18.79 -8.59 18.91
CA GLU A 365 18.70 -9.91 19.53
C GLU A 365 19.93 -10.16 20.42
N GLY A 366 19.75 -10.84 21.56
CA GLY A 366 20.85 -11.22 22.46
C GLY A 366 21.61 -10.06 23.10
N ASP A 367 22.91 -10.29 23.35
CA ASP A 367 23.87 -9.36 23.96
C ASP A 367 24.41 -8.34 22.94
N GLU A 368 23.50 -7.56 22.35
CA GLU A 368 23.77 -6.42 21.44
C GLU A 368 23.94 -6.72 19.93
N GLU A 369 23.55 -7.89 19.41
CA GLU A 369 23.54 -8.11 17.96
C GLU A 369 22.33 -7.45 17.28
N LEU A 370 22.60 -6.51 16.37
CA LEU A 370 21.57 -5.79 15.61
C LEU A 370 20.91 -6.71 14.58
N THR A 371 19.58 -6.85 14.64
CA THR A 371 18.82 -7.53 13.58
C THR A 371 18.84 -6.70 12.28
N PRO A 372 18.29 -7.18 11.14
CA PRO A 372 18.13 -6.33 9.96
C PRO A 372 17.36 -5.03 10.24
N LEU A 373 16.43 -5.04 11.19
CA LEU A 373 15.72 -3.87 11.71
C LEU A 373 16.66 -2.97 12.56
N GLY A 374 17.51 -3.56 13.40
CA GLY A 374 18.56 -2.83 14.13
C GLY A 374 19.55 -2.10 13.23
N HIS A 375 20.01 -2.77 12.19
CA HIS A 375 20.89 -2.19 11.18
C HIS A 375 20.21 -1.07 10.38
N HIS A 376 18.88 -1.12 10.25
CA HIS A 376 18.06 -0.06 9.65
C HIS A 376 18.02 1.19 10.54
N LEU A 377 17.87 0.98 11.84
CA LEU A 377 17.80 2.01 12.89
C LEU A 377 19.13 2.69 13.15
N ALA A 378 20.23 1.94 13.19
CA ALA A 378 21.58 2.45 13.40
C ALA A 378 22.07 3.39 12.27
N LYS A 379 21.39 3.37 11.11
CA LYS A 379 21.73 4.18 9.92
C LYS A 379 20.85 5.41 9.74
N LEU A 380 19.85 5.60 10.60
CA LEU A 380 19.14 6.88 10.68
C LEU A 380 20.16 7.98 11.02
N PRO A 381 19.97 9.23 10.56
CA PRO A 381 20.80 10.34 11.01
C PRO A 381 20.49 10.61 12.48
N VAL A 382 21.12 9.82 13.35
CA VAL A 382 20.96 9.89 14.79
C VAL A 382 21.70 11.09 15.38
N ASP A 383 22.38 11.89 14.57
CA ASP A 383 23.03 13.13 15.01
C ASP A 383 22.02 14.17 15.53
N VAL A 384 20.73 14.05 15.19
CA VAL A 384 19.64 14.86 15.78
C VAL A 384 19.04 14.22 17.04
N LEU A 385 19.24 12.90 17.24
CA LEU A 385 18.53 12.11 18.26
C LEU A 385 19.43 11.53 19.38
N ILE A 386 20.74 11.42 19.15
CA ILE A 386 21.77 11.15 20.17
C ILE A 386 22.48 12.47 20.46
N GLY A 387 21.76 13.38 21.10
CA GLY A 387 22.41 14.46 21.82
C GLY A 387 23.13 13.86 23.02
N LYS A 388 24.46 13.77 22.94
CA LYS A 388 25.35 13.87 24.10
C LYS A 388 24.76 14.87 25.08
N GLU A 389 24.77 14.47 26.34
CA GLU A 389 24.30 15.20 27.51
C GLU A 389 24.22 16.73 27.38
N ASN A 390 23.05 17.26 27.73
CA ASN A 390 22.89 18.49 28.52
C ASN A 390 23.81 19.68 28.16
N LYS A 391 23.42 20.49 27.17
CA LYS A 391 23.55 21.98 27.08
C LYS A 391 23.45 22.50 25.64
N ASN A 392 23.88 21.72 24.65
CA ASN A 392 24.02 22.22 23.28
C ASN A 392 22.71 22.33 22.49
N LEU A 393 21.70 21.49 22.77
CA LEU A 393 20.42 21.56 22.04
C LEU A 393 19.58 22.79 22.43
N ARG A 394 19.61 23.18 23.71
CA ARG A 394 19.05 24.47 24.17
C ARG A 394 19.77 25.64 23.49
N ASN A 395 21.10 25.60 23.41
CA ASN A 395 21.90 26.63 22.74
C ASN A 395 21.77 26.61 21.21
N ALA A 396 21.43 25.48 20.58
CA ALA A 396 21.21 25.38 19.14
C ALA A 396 19.82 25.90 18.75
N VAL A 397 18.80 25.59 19.56
CA VAL A 397 17.45 26.14 19.41
C VAL A 397 17.42 27.63 19.75
N GLU A 398 18.14 28.07 20.79
CA GLU A 398 18.34 29.50 21.11
C GLU A 398 19.13 30.22 20.01
N ARG A 399 20.20 29.64 19.45
CA ARG A 399 20.94 30.23 18.32
C ARG A 399 20.11 30.29 17.03
N ALA A 400 19.30 29.29 16.75
CA ALA A 400 18.35 29.32 15.63
C ALA A 400 17.27 30.38 15.86
N LYS A 401 16.77 30.53 17.10
CA LYS A 401 15.86 31.62 17.50
C LYS A 401 16.50 33.00 17.38
N LEU A 402 17.76 33.16 17.81
CA LEU A 402 18.49 34.43 17.77
C LEU A 402 18.80 34.83 16.32
N ALA A 403 19.25 33.89 15.48
CA ALA A 403 19.49 34.12 14.06
C ALA A 403 18.22 34.52 13.29
N LEU A 404 17.06 34.03 13.72
CA LEU A 404 15.75 34.40 13.18
C LEU A 404 15.23 35.75 13.74
N LEU A 405 15.80 36.26 14.83
CA LEU A 405 15.44 37.53 15.46
C LEU A 405 16.40 38.68 15.10
N THR A 406 17.63 38.39 14.65
CA THR A 406 18.63 39.41 14.30
C THR A 406 18.60 39.85 12.85
N ASP A 407 17.80 39.25 11.97
CA ASP A 407 17.74 39.68 10.58
C ASP A 407 16.71 40.80 10.36
N LYS A 408 17.04 41.98 10.89
CA LYS A 408 16.64 43.26 10.32
C LYS A 408 17.79 44.26 10.39
N SER A 409 18.28 44.58 9.19
CA SER A 409 18.62 45.89 8.62
C SER A 409 20.08 46.15 8.27
N GLY A 410 20.35 46.30 6.96
CA GLY A 410 21.34 47.26 6.45
C GLY A 410 22.09 46.88 5.16
N GLY A 411 21.68 47.47 4.02
CA GLY A 411 22.62 48.06 3.05
C GLY A 411 23.05 47.30 1.78
N ALA A 412 22.32 47.57 0.68
CA ALA A 412 22.76 47.83 -0.71
C ALA A 412 23.95 47.07 -1.35
N ASN A 413 23.68 46.27 -2.39
CA ASN A 413 24.01 46.57 -3.82
C ASN A 413 23.84 45.34 -4.73
N ASP A 414 22.98 45.52 -5.73
CA ASP A 414 23.05 45.11 -7.14
C ASP A 414 23.10 43.63 -7.64
N VAL A 415 22.28 43.45 -8.68
CA VAL A 415 22.24 42.45 -9.78
C VAL A 415 21.52 41.09 -9.58
N ASP A 416 20.28 41.08 -10.10
CA ASP A 416 19.67 40.14 -11.06
C ASP A 416 19.73 38.61 -10.84
N ASN A 417 18.55 37.97 -10.81
CA ASN A 417 18.07 37.04 -11.85
C ASN A 417 17.16 35.92 -11.27
N GLY A 418 16.01 35.68 -11.94
CA GLY A 418 15.45 34.33 -12.11
C GLY A 418 14.52 33.77 -11.04
N ASP A 419 13.22 33.95 -11.30
CA ASP A 419 12.05 33.25 -10.75
C ASP A 419 12.30 31.76 -10.39
N ARG A 420 12.34 31.44 -9.09
CA ARG A 420 12.25 30.08 -8.54
C ARG A 420 11.27 30.08 -7.38
N GLN A 421 10.00 29.85 -7.67
CA GLN A 421 9.01 29.47 -6.66
C GLN A 421 9.42 28.11 -6.05
N SER A 422 10.11 28.18 -4.92
CA SER A 422 10.43 27.01 -4.10
C SER A 422 9.21 26.61 -3.28
N ASP A 423 8.79 25.34 -3.36
CA ASP A 423 7.68 24.78 -2.57
C ASP A 423 7.83 25.03 -1.06
N HIS A 424 9.07 25.14 -0.58
CA HIS A 424 9.39 25.47 0.80
C HIS A 424 8.97 26.90 1.19
N LEU A 425 9.09 27.87 0.28
CA LEU A 425 8.63 29.24 0.49
C LEU A 425 7.11 29.31 0.53
N ILE A 426 6.43 28.51 -0.30
CA ILE A 426 4.96 28.41 -0.32
C ILE A 426 4.44 27.85 1.01
N MET A 427 5.08 26.80 1.54
CA MET A 427 4.71 26.19 2.82
C MET A 427 4.94 27.15 4.00
N MET A 428 6.00 27.96 3.94
CA MET A 428 6.28 28.98 4.96
C MET A 428 5.29 30.16 4.90
N ILE A 429 4.83 30.54 3.71
CA ILE A 429 3.78 31.55 3.52
C ILE A 429 2.42 31.02 4.02
N ALA A 430 2.09 29.76 3.74
CA ALA A 430 0.87 29.11 4.22
C ALA A 430 0.83 29.05 5.75
N TYR A 431 1.95 28.70 6.39
CA TYR A 431 2.07 28.69 7.85
C TYR A 431 1.89 30.09 8.46
N LYS A 432 2.52 31.12 7.89
CA LYS A 432 2.35 32.52 8.35
C LYS A 432 0.93 33.04 8.20
N LYS A 433 0.21 32.64 7.14
CA LYS A 433 -1.21 32.98 6.96
C LYS A 433 -2.09 32.26 7.99
N TRP A 434 -1.85 30.98 8.22
CA TRP A 434 -2.57 30.19 9.23
C TRP A 434 -2.35 30.70 10.66
N GLU A 435 -1.11 31.08 11.00
CA GLU A 435 -0.78 31.67 12.30
C GLU A 435 -1.46 33.03 12.53
N LYS A 436 -1.64 33.83 11.48
CA LYS A 436 -2.34 35.11 11.56
C LYS A 436 -3.84 34.93 11.81
N ILE A 437 -4.46 33.96 11.15
CA ILE A 437 -5.88 33.61 11.36
C ILE A 437 -6.13 33.17 12.81
N LEU A 438 -5.23 32.37 13.38
CA LEU A 438 -5.31 31.91 14.78
C LEU A 438 -5.13 33.00 15.84
N ARG A 439 -4.58 34.15 15.48
CA ARG A 439 -4.39 35.28 16.41
C ARG A 439 -5.49 36.33 16.30
N GLU A 440 -6.31 36.26 15.25
CA GLU A 440 -7.42 37.18 14.97
C GLU A 440 -8.81 36.54 15.26
N SER A 441 -8.83 35.28 15.74
CA SER A 441 -9.99 34.53 16.24
C SER A 441 -9.78 34.10 17.70
#